data_AF-A0A3A0BLW0-F1
#
_entry.id   AF-A0A3A0BLW0-F1
#
_cell.length_a   1.000
_cell.length_b   1.000
_cell.length_c   1.000
_cell.angle_alpha   90.00
_cell.angle_beta   90.00
_cell.angle_gamma   90.00
#
_symmetry.space_group_name_H-M   'P 1'
#
loop_
_entity.id
_entity.type
_entity.pdbx_description
1 polymer ?
#
loop_
_entity_poly.entity_id
_entity_poly.type
_entity_poly.pdbx_seq_one_letter_code
_entity_poly.pdbx_strand_id
1 'polypeptide(L)'
;MKKKMNVLSFVLMLSLSACNFGGSPAAVVETPAAETLPPATETATEIPATPTVEHKTVPGELPEEPSGAVGDQDSSATADDHRAPGGDRFTFTRFERPFISQTMDEYFSFIDIQSGFIYADDLWIYAAIALKGDNASRELKGKYGLEIDLDLDGGGDWLILASNPVSAEWTTGGVEAWFDTNDDVGGATPMITDDNAQKGNGYETMEFGPAVEGDPDLAWVRISPEDPNVVHLAVKKSVLNGGTSFLAGLWSGTEDLDPALFDLSDYFTHEQAGAALIELEIFYPIKELSAVDNTCRVAVGFQPTGSEPGICPQQAPAMVGEDPADAGCPPQYYVCENVSMIAVVIVCSCNQP
;
A
#
# COMPACT_ATOMS: atom_id res chain seq x y z
N MET A 1 -16.82 -33.26 -53.85
CA MET A 1 -16.19 -34.52 -53.42
C MET A 1 -16.26 -34.60 -51.90
N LYS A 2 -17.02 -35.57 -51.38
CA LYS A 2 -17.17 -35.86 -49.94
C LYS A 2 -16.12 -36.89 -49.51
N LYS A 3 -15.36 -36.64 -48.45
CA LYS A 3 -14.64 -37.63 -47.62
C LYS A 3 -14.55 -37.04 -46.22
N LYS A 4 -15.31 -37.51 -45.23
CA LYS A 4 -15.39 -38.82 -44.54
C LYS A 4 -14.80 -38.64 -43.13
N MET A 5 -15.75 -38.53 -42.20
CA MET A 5 -15.69 -38.58 -40.75
C MET A 5 -15.25 -39.98 -40.26
N ASN A 6 -14.53 -40.05 -39.13
CA ASN A 6 -14.44 -41.17 -38.19
C ASN A 6 -13.86 -40.60 -36.86
N VAL A 7 -14.64 -40.48 -35.78
CA VAL A 7 -14.99 -41.52 -34.76
C VAL A 7 -13.75 -41.85 -33.90
N LEU A 8 -13.60 -41.23 -32.72
CA LEU A 8 -14.07 -41.65 -31.38
C LEU A 8 -13.03 -42.51 -30.64
N SER A 9 -12.54 -42.03 -29.49
CA SER A 9 -12.33 -42.87 -28.31
C SER A 9 -12.19 -42.02 -27.05
N PHE A 10 -13.24 -42.09 -26.24
CA PHE A 10 -13.36 -41.60 -24.87
C PHE A 10 -12.61 -42.56 -23.93
N VAL A 11 -11.81 -42.05 -22.99
CA VAL A 11 -11.39 -42.82 -21.80
C VAL A 11 -11.89 -42.07 -20.58
N LEU A 12 -12.95 -42.64 -20.00
CA LEU A 12 -13.61 -42.26 -18.76
C LEU A 12 -13.02 -43.13 -17.64
N MET A 13 -12.35 -42.53 -16.65
CA MET A 13 -11.94 -43.23 -15.44
C MET A 13 -13.01 -43.04 -14.37
N LEU A 14 -13.79 -44.10 -14.11
CA LEU A 14 -14.65 -44.27 -12.94
C LEU A 14 -13.80 -44.70 -11.74
N SER A 15 -13.86 -43.96 -10.64
CA SER A 15 -13.48 -44.44 -9.30
C SER A 15 -14.74 -44.76 -8.50
N LEU A 16 -14.84 -46.04 -8.09
CA LEU A 16 -15.97 -46.67 -7.42
C LEU A 16 -16.16 -46.19 -5.98
N SER A 17 -17.41 -45.86 -5.64
CA SER A 17 -17.93 -45.85 -4.28
C SER A 17 -18.21 -47.27 -3.80
N ALA A 18 -17.89 -47.58 -2.53
CA ALA A 18 -18.41 -48.74 -1.83
C ALA A 18 -18.98 -48.32 -0.47
N CYS A 19 -20.30 -48.36 -0.35
CA CYS A 19 -20.98 -48.51 0.94
C CYS A 19 -20.94 -49.99 1.33
N ASN A 20 -20.59 -50.30 2.57
CA ASN A 20 -20.96 -51.60 3.14
C ASN A 20 -21.42 -51.40 4.59
N PHE A 21 -22.71 -51.68 4.81
CA PHE A 21 -23.40 -51.72 6.10
C PHE A 21 -23.59 -53.20 6.45
N GLY A 22 -23.12 -53.64 7.60
CA GLY A 22 -23.30 -55.01 8.10
C GLY A 22 -23.15 -55.04 9.62
N GLY A 23 -24.15 -55.57 10.31
CA GLY A 23 -24.39 -55.39 11.75
C GLY A 23 -23.57 -56.26 12.71
N SER A 24 -23.69 -55.85 13.98
CA SER A 24 -23.19 -56.37 15.28
C SER A 24 -23.11 -57.90 15.42
N PRO A 25 -22.22 -58.42 16.30
CA PRO A 25 -22.46 -58.38 17.74
C PRO A 25 -21.26 -57.90 18.59
N ALA A 26 -21.59 -57.31 19.74
CA ALA A 26 -20.66 -56.87 20.76
C ALA A 26 -19.83 -58.02 21.35
N ALA A 27 -18.51 -57.86 21.34
CA ALA A 27 -17.57 -58.67 22.11
C ALA A 27 -16.99 -57.80 23.24
N VAL A 28 -17.10 -58.31 24.46
CA VAL A 28 -16.52 -57.72 25.67
C VAL A 28 -15.00 -57.87 25.57
N VAL A 29 -14.27 -56.75 25.54
CA VAL A 29 -12.81 -56.72 25.63
C VAL A 29 -12.45 -56.32 27.04
N GLU A 30 -11.74 -57.19 27.75
CA GLU A 30 -11.16 -56.92 29.06
C GLU A 30 -10.04 -55.88 28.96
N THR A 31 -10.15 -54.83 29.77
CA THR A 31 -9.14 -53.78 29.95
C THR A 31 -7.89 -54.35 30.63
N PRO A 32 -6.68 -54.23 30.05
CA PRO A 32 -5.45 -54.52 30.77
C PRO A 32 -5.18 -53.41 31.79
N ALA A 33 -4.80 -53.78 33.00
CA ALA A 33 -4.39 -52.85 34.04
C ALA A 33 -3.18 -52.03 33.59
N ALA A 34 -3.28 -50.70 33.71
CA ALA A 34 -2.20 -49.77 33.44
C ALA A 34 -1.10 -49.91 34.51
N GLU A 35 0.12 -50.20 34.06
CA GLU A 35 1.32 -50.22 34.89
C GLU A 35 1.85 -48.78 35.02
N THR A 36 1.85 -48.24 36.24
CA THR A 36 2.26 -46.87 36.53
C THR A 36 3.79 -46.75 36.47
N LEU A 37 4.32 -46.13 35.42
CA LEU A 37 5.73 -45.73 35.37
C LEU A 37 5.98 -44.54 36.32
N PRO A 38 7.14 -44.49 37.00
CA PRO A 38 7.50 -43.38 37.87
C PRO A 38 7.73 -42.09 37.04
N PRO A 39 7.43 -40.90 37.62
CA PRO A 39 7.54 -39.64 36.90
C PRO A 39 9.00 -39.35 36.54
N ALA A 40 9.23 -39.07 35.26
CA ALA A 40 10.48 -38.48 34.79
C ALA A 40 10.57 -37.04 35.30
N THR A 41 11.60 -36.74 36.08
CA THR A 41 11.93 -35.37 36.48
C THR A 41 12.45 -34.62 35.27
N GLU A 42 11.56 -33.89 34.59
CA GLU A 42 11.95 -32.89 33.59
C GLU A 42 12.73 -31.78 34.30
N THR A 43 14.04 -31.74 34.05
CA THR A 43 14.86 -30.60 34.43
C THR A 43 14.52 -29.47 33.46
N ALA A 44 13.72 -28.51 33.92
CA ALA A 44 13.42 -27.30 33.16
C ALA A 44 14.75 -26.62 32.80
N THR A 45 15.09 -26.64 31.52
CA THR A 45 16.19 -25.84 30.99
C THR A 45 15.71 -24.40 31.01
N GLU A 46 16.34 -23.57 31.85
CA GLU A 46 16.08 -22.14 31.92
C GLU A 46 16.41 -21.54 30.55
N ILE A 47 15.39 -21.10 29.82
CA ILE A 47 15.58 -20.41 28.53
C ILE A 47 16.31 -19.10 28.86
N PRO A 48 17.44 -18.80 28.22
CA PRO A 48 18.12 -17.52 28.41
C PRO A 48 17.14 -16.38 28.14
N ALA A 49 17.03 -15.43 29.07
CA ALA A 49 16.21 -14.24 28.86
C ALA A 49 16.70 -13.51 27.60
N THR A 50 15.81 -13.26 26.64
CA THR A 50 16.10 -12.42 25.48
C THR A 50 16.57 -11.06 25.99
N PRO A 51 17.74 -10.55 25.54
CA PRO A 51 18.21 -9.24 25.97
C PRO A 51 17.17 -8.18 25.61
N THR A 52 16.81 -7.35 26.60
CA THR A 52 15.94 -6.19 26.38
C THR A 52 16.73 -5.12 25.62
N VAL A 53 16.23 -4.67 24.48
CA VAL A 53 16.83 -3.57 23.72
C VAL A 53 16.64 -2.26 24.49
N GLU A 54 17.73 -1.55 24.76
CA GLU A 54 17.70 -0.24 25.42
C GLU A 54 17.60 0.86 24.36
N HIS A 55 16.44 1.51 24.29
CA HIS A 55 16.19 2.63 23.38
C HIS A 55 16.76 3.93 23.96
N LYS A 56 17.53 4.67 23.16
CA LYS A 56 18.19 5.93 23.58
C LYS A 56 17.36 7.16 23.20
N THR A 57 16.69 7.08 22.06
CA THR A 57 15.86 8.15 21.51
C THR A 57 14.55 7.57 21.04
N VAL A 58 13.44 8.13 21.51
CA VAL A 58 12.08 7.77 21.08
C VAL A 58 11.46 9.03 20.46
N PRO A 59 10.67 8.92 19.38
CA PRO A 59 10.03 10.08 18.78
C PRO A 59 9.08 10.78 19.75
N GLY A 60 8.97 12.11 19.62
CA GLY A 60 8.01 12.92 20.35
C GLY A 60 6.63 12.96 19.69
N GLU A 61 5.85 13.98 20.05
CA GLU A 61 4.63 14.34 19.32
C GLU A 61 4.97 14.97 17.96
N LEU A 62 4.05 14.84 17.00
CA LEU A 62 4.21 15.44 15.69
C LEU A 62 4.24 16.97 15.83
N PRO A 63 5.08 17.68 15.04
CA PRO A 63 5.01 19.12 14.91
C PRO A 63 3.60 19.62 14.53
N GLU A 64 3.27 20.86 14.91
CA GLU A 64 1.95 21.45 14.62
C GLU A 64 1.72 21.65 13.12
N GLU A 65 2.75 22.08 12.39
CA GLU A 65 2.67 22.36 10.96
C GLU A 65 3.33 21.23 10.14
N PRO A 66 2.62 20.67 9.14
CA PRO A 66 3.20 19.68 8.26
C PRO A 66 4.23 20.31 7.30
N SER A 67 5.30 19.58 7.04
CA SER A 67 6.28 19.88 5.99
C SER A 67 5.74 19.63 4.59
N GLY A 68 4.70 18.80 4.47
CA GLY A 68 3.98 18.54 3.23
C GLY A 68 2.71 17.72 3.47
N ALA A 69 1.78 17.77 2.53
CA ALA A 69 0.49 17.09 2.63
C ALA A 69 0.03 16.58 1.26
N VAL A 70 -0.73 15.49 1.26
CA VAL A 70 -1.36 14.88 0.09
C VAL A 70 -2.74 14.38 0.46
N GLY A 71 -3.69 14.50 -0.45
CA GLY A 71 -5.00 13.85 -0.36
C GLY A 71 -5.08 12.70 -1.35
N ASP A 72 -5.96 11.74 -1.08
CA ASP A 72 -6.21 10.61 -1.96
C ASP A 72 -7.69 10.47 -2.36
N GLN A 73 -8.03 9.45 -3.15
CA GLN A 73 -9.44 9.13 -3.40
C GLN A 73 -10.07 8.39 -2.21
N ASP A 74 -11.39 8.39 -2.15
CA ASP A 74 -12.15 7.63 -1.15
C ASP A 74 -12.92 6.51 -1.87
N SER A 75 -12.37 5.31 -1.85
CA SER A 75 -12.96 4.16 -2.54
C SER A 75 -14.23 3.65 -1.87
N SER A 76 -14.50 4.00 -0.61
CA SER A 76 -15.71 3.55 0.10
C SER A 76 -17.02 3.98 -0.57
N ALA A 77 -17.02 5.10 -1.29
CA ALA A 77 -18.21 5.62 -1.95
C ALA A 77 -18.66 4.77 -3.16
N THR A 78 -17.74 4.01 -3.76
CA THR A 78 -17.99 3.17 -4.94
C THR A 78 -17.68 1.70 -4.71
N ALA A 79 -17.36 1.31 -3.47
CA ALA A 79 -17.03 -0.06 -3.11
C ALA A 79 -18.18 -1.04 -3.41
N ASP A 80 -19.43 -0.65 -3.16
CA ASP A 80 -20.63 -1.46 -3.48
C ASP A 80 -20.83 -1.65 -5.00
N ASP A 81 -20.23 -0.78 -5.82
CA ASP A 81 -20.20 -0.92 -7.29
C ASP A 81 -18.98 -1.72 -7.79
N HIS A 82 -18.21 -2.31 -6.86
CA HIS A 82 -17.00 -3.11 -7.09
C HIS A 82 -15.94 -2.35 -7.89
N ARG A 83 -15.74 -1.06 -7.61
CA ARG A 83 -14.79 -0.21 -8.35
C ARG A 83 -14.17 0.87 -7.47
N ALA A 84 -13.03 1.38 -7.93
CA ALA A 84 -12.51 2.66 -7.46
C ALA A 84 -13.25 3.84 -8.14
N PRO A 85 -13.32 5.02 -7.49
CA PRO A 85 -13.90 6.23 -8.07
C PRO A 85 -12.95 6.91 -9.08
N GLY A 86 -11.65 6.59 -9.01
CA GLY A 86 -10.56 7.18 -9.76
C GLY A 86 -9.23 6.66 -9.22
N GLY A 87 -8.14 7.42 -9.37
CA GLY A 87 -6.87 7.15 -8.67
C GLY A 87 -6.02 6.02 -9.26
N ASP A 88 -6.61 4.88 -9.63
CA ASP A 88 -5.87 3.71 -10.14
C ASP A 88 -5.29 3.98 -11.54
N ARG A 89 -4.00 4.31 -11.57
CA ARG A 89 -3.23 4.63 -12.77
C ARG A 89 -1.98 3.75 -12.79
N PHE A 90 -2.17 2.50 -13.19
CA PHE A 90 -1.13 1.48 -13.28
C PHE A 90 0.16 1.99 -13.94
N THR A 91 0.07 2.62 -15.13
CA THR A 91 1.21 3.17 -15.89
C THR A 91 2.02 4.24 -15.15
N PHE A 92 1.48 4.84 -14.09
CA PHE A 92 2.11 5.91 -13.31
C PHE A 92 2.39 5.48 -11.86
N THR A 93 2.50 4.16 -11.63
CA THR A 93 2.76 3.55 -10.32
C THR A 93 1.85 4.11 -9.22
N ARG A 94 0.57 4.32 -9.57
CA ARG A 94 -0.45 4.85 -8.65
C ARG A 94 -1.60 3.88 -8.56
N PHE A 95 -1.89 3.43 -7.36
CA PHE A 95 -2.81 2.35 -7.11
C PHE A 95 -3.90 2.83 -6.18
N GLU A 96 -5.14 2.60 -6.58
CA GLU A 96 -6.33 2.79 -5.76
C GLU A 96 -7.02 1.42 -5.71
N ARG A 97 -6.42 0.48 -4.98
CA ARG A 97 -6.81 -0.95 -5.00
C ARG A 97 -7.08 -1.53 -3.61
N PRO A 98 -7.88 -0.88 -2.73
CA PRO A 98 -8.25 -1.43 -1.43
C PRO A 98 -9.33 -2.53 -1.55
N PHE A 99 -9.15 -3.48 -2.47
CA PHE A 99 -10.12 -4.53 -2.80
C PHE A 99 -9.45 -5.89 -2.95
N ILE A 100 -10.22 -6.96 -2.74
CA ILE A 100 -9.78 -8.32 -3.05
C ILE A 100 -9.61 -8.54 -4.56
N SER A 101 -8.63 -9.37 -4.92
CA SER A 101 -8.38 -9.80 -6.29
C SER A 101 -9.60 -10.44 -6.97
N GLN A 102 -9.72 -10.26 -8.27
CA GLN A 102 -10.71 -10.82 -9.20
C GLN A 102 -12.16 -10.35 -9.01
N THR A 103 -12.68 -10.32 -7.80
CA THR A 103 -14.12 -10.07 -7.58
C THR A 103 -14.41 -8.65 -7.15
N MET A 104 -13.47 -8.02 -6.43
CA MET A 104 -13.62 -6.69 -5.84
C MET A 104 -14.89 -6.52 -4.98
N ASP A 105 -15.43 -7.62 -4.47
CA ASP A 105 -16.64 -7.67 -3.63
C ASP A 105 -16.32 -7.56 -2.13
N GLU A 106 -15.04 -7.61 -1.77
CA GLU A 106 -14.52 -7.28 -0.45
C GLU A 106 -13.64 -6.03 -0.53
N TYR A 107 -13.96 -5.04 0.29
CA TYR A 107 -13.30 -3.75 0.41
C TYR A 107 -12.55 -3.63 1.75
N PHE A 108 -11.31 -3.16 1.70
CA PHE A 108 -10.39 -3.08 2.83
C PHE A 108 -10.21 -1.63 3.28
N SER A 109 -11.13 -1.13 4.11
CA SER A 109 -11.07 0.26 4.61
C SER A 109 -9.83 0.59 5.43
N PHE A 110 -9.16 -0.42 5.99
CA PHE A 110 -7.94 -0.24 6.77
C PHE A 110 -6.68 -0.04 5.91
N ILE A 111 -6.79 -0.10 4.58
CA ILE A 111 -5.70 0.28 3.66
C ILE A 111 -6.11 1.37 2.67
N ASP A 112 -7.39 1.74 2.57
CA ASP A 112 -7.83 2.88 1.78
C ASP A 112 -7.31 4.19 2.41
N ILE A 113 -6.31 4.83 1.77
CA ILE A 113 -5.73 6.09 2.24
C ILE A 113 -6.69 7.22 1.89
N GLN A 114 -6.89 8.14 2.82
CA GLN A 114 -7.72 9.34 2.59
C GLN A 114 -6.84 10.58 2.45
N SER A 115 -5.78 10.64 3.25
CA SER A 115 -4.79 11.71 3.22
C SER A 115 -3.51 11.30 3.91
N GLY A 116 -2.47 12.06 3.62
CA GLY A 116 -1.14 11.86 4.13
C GLY A 116 -0.46 13.17 4.48
N PHE A 117 0.34 13.15 5.54
CA PHE A 117 1.10 14.32 5.99
C PHE A 117 2.52 13.92 6.33
N ILE A 118 3.47 14.74 5.91
CA ILE A 118 4.87 14.62 6.31
C ILE A 118 5.20 15.73 7.29
N TYR A 119 5.85 15.39 8.40
CA TYR A 119 6.37 16.35 9.36
C TYR A 119 7.86 16.11 9.57
N ALA A 120 8.56 17.11 10.08
CA ALA A 120 9.93 16.92 10.53
C ALA A 120 10.23 17.81 11.74
N ASP A 121 10.99 17.29 12.69
CA ASP A 121 11.60 18.08 13.76
C ASP A 121 13.13 18.09 13.61
N ASP A 122 13.89 18.32 14.69
CA ASP A 122 15.35 18.31 14.64
C ASP A 122 15.96 16.91 14.42
N LEU A 123 15.28 15.84 14.82
CA LEU A 123 15.79 14.47 14.83
C LEU A 123 14.99 13.51 13.93
N TRP A 124 13.70 13.73 13.72
CA TRP A 124 12.77 12.79 13.11
C TRP A 124 12.07 13.39 11.89
N ILE A 125 11.82 12.51 10.92
CA ILE A 125 10.80 12.68 9.89
C ILE A 125 9.62 11.83 10.35
N TYR A 126 8.43 12.37 10.24
CA TYR A 126 7.19 11.67 10.54
C TYR A 126 6.32 11.57 9.29
N ALA A 127 5.63 10.45 9.14
CA ALA A 127 4.49 10.34 8.25
C ALA A 127 3.24 10.07 9.08
N ALA A 128 2.16 10.78 8.77
CA ALA A 128 0.81 10.46 9.25
C ALA A 128 -0.04 10.01 8.06
N ILE A 129 -0.50 8.77 8.09
CA ILE A 129 -1.31 8.14 7.04
C ILE A 129 -2.71 7.97 7.60
N ALA A 130 -3.65 8.80 7.12
CA ALA A 130 -5.04 8.72 7.53
C ALA A 130 -5.79 7.79 6.60
N LEU A 131 -6.36 6.73 7.17
CA LEU A 131 -7.07 5.68 6.46
C LEU A 131 -8.58 5.88 6.60
N LYS A 132 -9.36 5.25 5.72
CA LYS A 132 -10.81 5.25 5.87
C LYS A 132 -11.23 4.61 7.19
N GLY A 133 -10.63 3.46 7.49
CA GLY A 133 -10.86 2.66 8.68
C GLY A 133 -12.31 2.28 8.92
N ASP A 134 -12.60 1.69 10.07
CA ASP A 134 -13.96 1.39 10.53
C ASP A 134 -14.26 1.96 11.93
N ASN A 135 -13.35 2.78 12.47
CA ASN A 135 -13.39 3.42 13.80
C ASN A 135 -13.49 2.46 15.00
N ALA A 136 -13.55 1.15 14.80
CA ALA A 136 -13.95 0.21 15.84
C ALA A 136 -12.79 -0.50 16.56
N SER A 137 -11.61 -0.58 15.93
CA SER A 137 -10.43 -1.23 16.50
C SER A 137 -9.14 -0.43 16.27
N ARG A 138 -8.27 -0.37 17.30
CA ARG A 138 -6.87 0.07 17.18
C ARG A 138 -5.99 -1.07 16.67
N GLU A 139 -6.52 -1.91 15.79
CA GLU A 139 -5.83 -3.06 15.23
C GLU A 139 -5.87 -2.91 13.72
N LEU A 140 -4.93 -2.13 13.20
CA LEU A 140 -4.82 -1.87 11.77
C LEU A 140 -4.07 -3.04 11.13
N LYS A 141 -4.79 -3.94 10.46
CA LYS A 141 -4.28 -5.23 9.95
C LYS A 141 -3.47 -5.14 8.65
N GLY A 142 -2.99 -3.95 8.30
CA GLY A 142 -2.24 -3.69 7.08
C GLY A 142 -0.73 -3.58 7.32
N LYS A 143 -0.03 -3.34 6.22
CA LYS A 143 1.29 -2.74 6.16
C LYS A 143 1.14 -1.28 5.72
N TYR A 144 1.91 -0.41 6.35
CA TYR A 144 1.88 1.04 6.10
C TYR A 144 3.29 1.53 5.86
N GLY A 145 3.47 2.35 4.82
CA GLY A 145 4.77 2.68 4.29
C GLY A 145 5.03 4.17 4.12
N LEU A 146 6.28 4.56 4.38
CA LEU A 146 6.87 5.83 3.96
C LEU A 146 8.05 5.52 3.04
N GLU A 147 7.94 5.95 1.81
CA GLU A 147 9.01 5.94 0.81
C GLU A 147 9.67 7.32 0.77
N ILE A 148 11.00 7.40 0.71
CA ILE A 148 11.78 8.63 0.62
C ILE A 148 12.74 8.52 -0.56
N ASP A 149 12.68 9.52 -1.43
CA ASP A 149 13.56 9.74 -2.58
C ASP A 149 14.38 11.01 -2.30
N LEU A 150 15.69 10.82 -2.10
CA LEU A 150 16.66 11.80 -1.62
C LEU A 150 17.20 12.67 -2.75
N ASP A 151 17.32 12.15 -3.96
CA ASP A 151 17.95 12.83 -5.08
C ASP A 151 16.96 13.37 -6.14
N LEU A 152 15.67 13.12 -5.90
CA LEU A 152 14.49 13.63 -6.60
C LEU A 152 14.33 13.07 -8.02
N ASP A 153 14.90 11.90 -8.30
CA ASP A 153 14.91 11.29 -9.63
C ASP A 153 13.73 10.34 -9.89
N GLY A 154 12.94 10.06 -8.84
CA GLY A 154 11.78 9.18 -8.88
C GLY A 154 12.04 7.76 -8.38
N GLY A 155 13.30 7.31 -8.31
CA GLY A 155 13.69 6.12 -7.56
C GLY A 155 13.64 6.43 -6.07
N GLY A 156 13.15 5.49 -5.26
CA GLY A 156 13.14 5.71 -3.81
C GLY A 156 14.41 5.13 -3.18
N ASP A 157 15.13 5.90 -2.37
CA ASP A 157 16.31 5.42 -1.64
C ASP A 157 15.95 4.65 -0.37
N TRP A 158 14.90 5.08 0.34
CA TRP A 158 14.49 4.50 1.61
C TRP A 158 13.02 4.11 1.62
N LEU A 159 12.74 2.94 2.19
CA LEU A 159 11.38 2.49 2.47
C LEU A 159 11.25 2.07 3.93
N ILE A 160 10.35 2.73 4.65
CA ILE A 160 9.99 2.40 6.02
C ILE A 160 8.63 1.72 5.99
N LEU A 161 8.54 0.49 6.48
CA LEU A 161 7.29 -0.26 6.59
C LEU A 161 6.96 -0.54 8.05
N ALA A 162 5.68 -0.48 8.40
CA ALA A 162 5.17 -1.00 9.66
C ALA A 162 4.03 -1.99 9.41
N SER A 163 4.18 -3.19 9.95
CA SER A 163 3.20 -4.28 9.85
C SER A 163 2.34 -4.35 11.10
N ASN A 164 1.01 -4.35 10.91
CA ASN A 164 0.03 -4.58 11.95
C ASN A 164 0.23 -3.73 13.23
N PRO A 165 0.33 -2.39 13.14
CA PRO A 165 0.46 -1.56 14.33
C PRO A 165 -0.77 -1.71 15.24
N VAL A 166 -0.52 -1.78 16.55
CA VAL A 166 -1.56 -2.00 17.59
C VAL A 166 -1.48 -1.03 18.77
N SER A 167 -0.44 -0.20 18.83
CA SER A 167 -0.10 0.62 20.00
C SER A 167 -0.35 2.10 19.73
N ALA A 168 -0.90 2.82 20.71
CA ALA A 168 -0.93 4.28 20.70
C ALA A 168 0.41 4.91 21.14
N GLU A 169 1.25 4.13 21.82
CA GLU A 169 2.61 4.49 22.18
C GLU A 169 3.57 4.11 21.07
N TRP A 170 4.63 4.90 20.89
CA TRP A 170 5.71 4.60 19.95
C TRP A 170 6.34 3.24 20.26
N THR A 171 6.44 2.39 19.24
CA THR A 171 7.10 1.09 19.30
C THR A 171 7.90 0.82 18.04
N THR A 172 8.94 0.00 18.15
CA THR A 172 9.69 -0.54 17.01
C THR A 172 9.14 -1.89 16.53
N GLY A 173 8.16 -2.44 17.26
CA GLY A 173 7.55 -3.73 16.93
C GLY A 173 6.86 -3.71 15.56
N GLY A 174 7.28 -4.61 14.67
CA GLY A 174 6.73 -4.73 13.33
C GLY A 174 7.22 -3.68 12.34
N VAL A 175 8.23 -2.87 12.71
CA VAL A 175 8.83 -1.83 11.85
C VAL A 175 10.09 -2.34 11.18
N GLU A 176 10.22 -2.04 9.89
CA GLU A 176 11.38 -2.31 9.07
C GLU A 176 11.79 -1.05 8.31
N ALA A 177 13.08 -0.83 8.11
CA ALA A 177 13.59 0.18 7.18
C ALA A 177 14.53 -0.49 6.19
N TRP A 178 14.27 -0.22 4.91
CA TRP A 178 14.96 -0.78 3.77
C TRP A 178 15.62 0.34 2.97
N PHE A 179 16.79 0.04 2.41
CA PHE A 179 17.62 0.97 1.66
C PHE A 179 17.98 0.35 0.31
N ASP A 180 17.85 1.15 -0.75
CA ASP A 180 18.34 0.84 -2.08
C ASP A 180 19.83 1.21 -2.16
N THR A 181 20.68 0.19 -2.24
CA THR A 181 22.14 0.34 -2.22
C THR A 181 22.72 0.51 -3.61
N ASN A 182 21.99 0.07 -4.65
CA ASN A 182 22.44 0.06 -6.03
C ASN A 182 21.69 1.02 -6.94
N ASP A 183 20.74 1.78 -6.40
CA ASP A 183 20.02 2.86 -7.08
C ASP A 183 19.26 2.31 -8.31
N ASP A 184 18.56 1.20 -8.09
CA ASP A 184 17.81 0.48 -9.14
C ASP A 184 16.47 -0.12 -8.68
N VAL A 185 15.83 0.46 -7.65
CA VAL A 185 14.40 0.23 -7.37
C VAL A 185 13.59 0.50 -8.62
N GLY A 186 12.80 -0.49 -9.01
CA GLY A 186 12.01 -0.43 -10.22
C GLY A 186 12.87 -0.43 -11.48
N GLY A 187 12.40 0.33 -12.45
CA GLY A 187 12.74 0.17 -13.87
C GLY A 187 13.78 1.12 -14.41
N ALA A 188 13.85 1.13 -15.74
CA ALA A 188 14.60 2.15 -16.45
C ALA A 188 13.95 3.53 -16.34
N THR A 189 12.64 3.59 -16.06
CA THR A 189 11.87 4.83 -15.98
C THR A 189 11.15 4.92 -14.63
N PRO A 190 11.74 5.60 -13.63
CA PRO A 190 11.11 5.70 -12.31
C PRO A 190 9.69 6.30 -12.40
N MET A 191 8.77 5.77 -11.57
CA MET A 191 7.36 6.17 -11.51
C MET A 191 6.56 5.99 -12.81
N ILE A 192 7.09 5.28 -13.80
CA ILE A 192 6.40 4.96 -15.05
C ILE A 192 6.61 3.49 -15.37
N THR A 193 5.52 2.77 -15.64
CA THR A 193 5.63 1.36 -15.99
C THR A 193 6.42 1.13 -17.27
N ASP A 194 7.41 0.25 -17.22
CA ASP A 194 8.19 -0.16 -18.37
C ASP A 194 7.47 -1.23 -19.23
N ASP A 195 7.56 -1.12 -20.56
CA ASP A 195 6.92 -2.02 -21.52
C ASP A 195 7.45 -3.49 -21.48
N ASN A 196 8.42 -3.81 -20.61
CA ASN A 196 8.93 -5.17 -20.39
C ASN A 196 9.34 -5.38 -18.92
N ALA A 197 8.93 -6.50 -18.32
CA ALA A 197 9.26 -6.85 -16.95
C ALA A 197 10.79 -6.89 -16.69
N GLN A 198 11.14 -6.19 -15.61
CA GLN A 198 12.40 -5.65 -15.07
C GLN A 198 13.82 -6.09 -15.51
N LYS A 199 14.74 -5.11 -15.36
CA LYS A 199 16.21 -5.26 -15.20
C LYS A 199 16.72 -4.85 -13.80
N GLY A 200 16.01 -3.99 -13.07
CA GLY A 200 16.28 -3.59 -11.69
C GLY A 200 15.61 -4.50 -10.65
N ASN A 201 15.58 -4.07 -9.39
CA ASN A 201 15.01 -4.82 -8.27
C ASN A 201 14.04 -3.94 -7.45
N GLY A 202 13.71 -4.33 -6.22
CA GLY A 202 13.17 -3.40 -5.22
C GLY A 202 14.11 -3.40 -4.02
N TYR A 203 13.80 -2.64 -2.97
CA TYR A 203 14.69 -2.48 -1.82
C TYR A 203 15.26 -3.80 -1.28
N GLU A 204 16.58 -3.88 -1.23
CA GLU A 204 17.34 -5.12 -1.06
C GLU A 204 18.16 -5.16 0.23
N THR A 205 18.40 -4.01 0.87
CA THR A 205 19.15 -3.94 2.14
C THR A 205 18.24 -3.51 3.30
N MET A 206 17.98 -4.43 4.24
CA MET A 206 17.31 -4.09 5.50
C MET A 206 18.31 -3.46 6.47
N GLU A 207 18.11 -2.18 6.81
CA GLU A 207 18.94 -1.40 7.73
C GLU A 207 18.35 -1.35 9.16
N PHE A 208 17.08 -1.72 9.30
CA PHE A 208 16.41 -1.80 10.60
C PHE A 208 15.30 -2.85 10.58
N GLY A 209 15.21 -3.66 11.65
CA GLY A 209 14.19 -4.69 11.81
C GLY A 209 14.61 -5.81 12.77
N PRO A 210 13.81 -6.88 12.91
CA PRO A 210 14.00 -7.96 13.90
C PRO A 210 15.33 -8.73 13.81
N ALA A 211 16.05 -8.62 12.70
CA ALA A 211 17.27 -9.39 12.42
C ALA A 211 18.48 -8.52 12.06
N VAL A 212 18.41 -7.19 12.28
CA VAL A 212 19.49 -6.26 11.92
C VAL A 212 20.17 -5.73 13.16
N GLU A 213 21.50 -5.84 13.20
CA GLU A 213 22.33 -5.15 14.18
C GLU A 213 22.58 -3.73 13.68
N GLY A 214 22.02 -2.73 14.35
CA GLY A 214 22.10 -1.34 13.89
C GLY A 214 21.67 -0.34 14.95
N ASP A 215 21.19 0.82 14.50
CA ASP A 215 20.56 1.80 15.38
C ASP A 215 19.20 1.26 15.86
N PRO A 216 19.04 0.88 17.15
CA PRO A 216 17.79 0.31 17.67
C PRO A 216 16.64 1.31 17.68
N ASP A 217 16.90 2.57 17.35
CA ASP A 217 15.94 3.65 17.33
C ASP A 217 15.76 4.22 15.92
N LEU A 218 16.18 3.55 14.83
CA LEU A 218 16.13 4.14 13.48
C LEU A 218 14.71 4.53 13.06
N ALA A 219 13.74 3.65 13.28
CA ALA A 219 12.36 3.84 12.86
C ALA A 219 11.36 3.32 13.89
N TRP A 220 10.18 3.94 13.92
CA TRP A 220 9.14 3.70 14.91
C TRP A 220 7.75 3.80 14.28
N VAL A 221 6.77 3.15 14.91
CA VAL A 221 5.36 3.26 14.56
C VAL A 221 4.50 3.47 15.79
N ARG A 222 3.38 4.16 15.61
CA ARG A 222 2.21 4.10 16.50
C ARG A 222 0.94 4.31 15.69
N ILE A 223 -0.19 3.93 16.26
CA ILE A 223 -1.50 4.46 15.88
C ILE A 223 -1.66 5.81 16.59
N SER A 224 -2.23 6.80 15.92
CA SER A 224 -2.48 8.10 16.55
C SER A 224 -3.25 7.94 17.86
N PRO A 225 -2.81 8.57 18.96
CA PRO A 225 -3.55 8.53 20.21
C PRO A 225 -4.93 9.19 20.07
N GLU A 226 -5.08 10.14 19.13
CA GLU A 226 -6.31 10.89 18.89
C GLU A 226 -7.25 10.24 17.87
N ASP A 227 -6.73 9.44 16.94
CA ASP A 227 -7.52 8.81 15.87
C ASP A 227 -7.05 7.36 15.59
N PRO A 228 -7.90 6.33 15.80
CA PRO A 228 -7.52 4.94 15.58
C PRO A 228 -7.27 4.58 14.12
N ASN A 229 -7.66 5.42 13.15
CA ASN A 229 -7.46 5.17 11.72
C ASN A 229 -6.24 5.93 11.15
N VAL A 230 -5.43 6.58 12.00
CA VAL A 230 -4.20 7.24 11.55
C VAL A 230 -2.99 6.46 12.04
N VAL A 231 -2.13 6.06 11.09
CA VAL A 231 -0.82 5.48 11.39
C VAL A 231 0.21 6.58 11.40
N HIS A 232 1.02 6.64 12.46
CA HIS A 232 2.22 7.46 12.48
C HIS A 232 3.44 6.58 12.30
N LEU A 233 4.27 6.89 11.31
CA LEU A 233 5.63 6.39 11.17
C LEU A 233 6.59 7.50 11.57
N ALA A 234 7.73 7.13 12.17
CA ALA A 234 8.84 8.04 12.38
C ALA A 234 10.14 7.38 11.94
N VAL A 235 11.03 8.14 11.30
CA VAL A 235 12.38 7.71 10.94
C VAL A 235 13.37 8.81 11.24
N LYS A 236 14.58 8.47 11.72
CA LYS A 236 15.59 9.49 12.02
C LYS A 236 15.99 10.26 10.76
N LYS A 237 16.07 11.58 10.86
CA LYS A 237 16.55 12.48 9.78
C LYS A 237 17.96 12.19 9.31
N SER A 238 18.74 11.38 10.05
CA SER A 238 20.04 10.92 9.59
C SER A 238 19.97 10.14 8.27
N VAL A 239 18.83 9.54 7.92
CA VAL A 239 18.62 8.90 6.60
C VAL A 239 18.78 9.88 5.44
N LEU A 240 18.54 11.18 5.66
CA LEU A 240 18.73 12.21 4.64
C LEU A 240 20.20 12.54 4.36
N ASN A 241 21.14 11.99 5.12
CA ASN A 241 22.58 12.27 4.98
C ASN A 241 22.93 13.78 4.98
N GLY A 242 22.18 14.57 5.75
CA GLY A 242 22.34 16.03 5.84
C GLY A 242 21.57 16.83 4.77
N GLY A 243 20.88 16.14 3.86
CA GLY A 243 19.91 16.73 2.94
C GLY A 243 18.71 17.34 3.69
N THR A 244 18.05 18.29 3.04
CA THR A 244 16.87 18.99 3.57
C THR A 244 15.67 18.92 2.64
N SER A 245 15.83 18.30 1.47
CA SER A 245 14.84 18.21 0.42
C SER A 245 14.75 16.77 -0.04
N PHE A 246 13.53 16.27 -0.24
CA PHE A 246 13.25 14.91 -0.68
C PHE A 246 11.82 14.83 -1.22
N LEU A 247 11.54 13.81 -2.03
CA LEU A 247 10.17 13.38 -2.34
C LEU A 247 9.76 12.28 -1.37
N ALA A 248 8.49 12.27 -0.96
CA ALA A 248 7.95 11.27 -0.04
C ALA A 248 6.70 10.61 -0.61
N GLY A 249 6.68 9.29 -0.70
CA GLY A 249 5.51 8.48 -1.07
C GLY A 249 4.90 7.83 0.17
N LEU A 250 3.58 7.77 0.25
CA LEU A 250 2.87 7.04 1.31
C LEU A 250 2.14 5.85 0.72
N TRP A 251 2.28 4.72 1.39
CA TRP A 251 1.82 3.42 0.93
C TRP A 251 1.00 2.73 2.00
N SER A 252 0.04 1.93 1.57
CA SER A 252 -0.67 0.97 2.40
C SER A 252 -0.95 -0.29 1.60
N GLY A 253 -1.03 -1.42 2.30
CA GLY A 253 -1.37 -2.68 1.67
C GLY A 253 -1.53 -3.79 2.70
N THR A 254 -1.70 -5.01 2.23
CA THR A 254 -1.68 -6.21 3.09
C THR A 254 -0.25 -6.69 3.31
N GLU A 255 -0.09 -7.90 3.85
CA GLU A 255 1.19 -8.60 3.92
C GLU A 255 1.94 -8.72 2.58
N ASP A 256 1.24 -8.60 1.44
CA ASP A 256 1.80 -8.69 0.10
C ASP A 256 2.55 -7.43 -0.35
N LEU A 257 2.52 -6.34 0.44
CA LEU A 257 3.40 -5.19 0.21
C LEU A 257 4.85 -5.60 0.54
N ASP A 258 5.57 -6.02 -0.50
CA ASP A 258 6.92 -6.59 -0.44
C ASP A 258 7.97 -5.55 -0.86
N PRO A 259 8.91 -5.17 0.03
CA PRO A 259 10.04 -4.29 -0.30
C PRO A 259 10.78 -4.66 -1.58
N ALA A 260 10.96 -5.96 -1.85
CA ALA A 260 11.71 -6.45 -2.99
C ALA A 260 10.99 -6.27 -4.34
N LEU A 261 9.72 -5.84 -4.33
CA LEU A 261 8.89 -5.63 -5.51
C LEU A 261 8.44 -4.17 -5.68
N PHE A 262 9.00 -3.22 -4.92
CA PHE A 262 8.66 -1.79 -5.09
C PHE A 262 8.92 -1.30 -6.51
N ASP A 263 8.17 -0.27 -6.90
CA ASP A 263 7.76 -0.05 -8.30
C ASP A 263 7.00 -1.25 -8.88
N LEU A 264 5.98 -1.65 -8.11
CA LEU A 264 5.14 -2.84 -8.35
C LEU A 264 4.66 -2.95 -9.79
N SER A 265 4.38 -1.83 -10.47
CA SER A 265 3.89 -1.88 -11.85
C SER A 265 4.88 -2.48 -12.85
N ASP A 266 6.17 -2.51 -12.55
CA ASP A 266 7.16 -3.09 -13.46
C ASP A 266 7.31 -4.61 -13.35
N TYR A 267 6.71 -5.20 -12.30
CA TYR A 267 6.69 -6.65 -12.08
C TYR A 267 5.50 -7.33 -12.76
N PHE A 268 4.53 -6.56 -13.24
CA PHE A 268 3.31 -7.05 -13.86
C PHE A 268 3.07 -6.33 -15.18
N THR A 269 2.49 -6.99 -16.18
CA THR A 269 1.77 -6.23 -17.21
C THR A 269 0.45 -5.72 -16.64
N HIS A 270 -0.13 -4.69 -17.27
CA HIS A 270 -1.45 -4.20 -16.86
C HIS A 270 -2.52 -5.30 -16.96
N GLU A 271 -2.41 -6.22 -17.92
CA GLU A 271 -3.29 -7.39 -18.02
C GLU A 271 -3.15 -8.36 -16.85
N GLN A 272 -1.94 -8.52 -16.29
CA GLN A 272 -1.67 -9.38 -15.13
C GLN A 272 -2.09 -8.70 -13.82
N ALA A 273 -1.79 -7.41 -13.67
CA ALA A 273 -2.13 -6.64 -12.49
C ALA A 273 -3.64 -6.41 -12.36
N GLY A 274 -4.34 -6.26 -13.50
CA GLY A 274 -5.73 -5.82 -13.54
C GLY A 274 -5.88 -4.34 -13.22
N ALA A 275 -7.12 -3.87 -13.12
CA ALA A 275 -7.46 -2.48 -12.81
C ALA A 275 -8.71 -2.35 -11.93
N ALA A 276 -8.75 -1.32 -11.08
CA ALA A 276 -9.89 -1.02 -10.21
C ALA A 276 -11.01 -0.22 -10.90
N LEU A 277 -10.75 0.28 -12.12
CA LEU A 277 -11.67 1.12 -12.88
C LEU A 277 -12.44 0.31 -13.91
N ILE A 278 -13.78 0.31 -13.81
CA ILE A 278 -14.65 -0.41 -14.76
C ILE A 278 -14.57 0.15 -16.18
N GLU A 279 -14.14 1.41 -16.34
CA GLU A 279 -13.92 2.04 -17.64
C GLU A 279 -12.76 1.40 -18.42
N LEU A 280 -11.87 0.67 -17.74
CA LEU A 280 -10.77 -0.06 -18.33
C LEU A 280 -11.18 -1.51 -18.62
N GLU A 281 -12.18 -1.71 -19.48
CA GLU A 281 -12.85 -3.00 -19.73
C GLU A 281 -11.92 -4.19 -20.02
N ILE A 282 -10.75 -3.94 -20.62
CA ILE A 282 -9.76 -4.99 -20.95
C ILE A 282 -8.96 -5.43 -19.72
N PHE A 283 -8.74 -4.52 -18.78
CA PHE A 283 -7.91 -4.74 -17.60
C PHE A 283 -8.72 -5.06 -16.36
N TYR A 284 -9.94 -4.50 -16.23
CA TYR A 284 -10.85 -4.77 -15.13
C TYR A 284 -11.24 -6.26 -15.05
N PRO A 285 -11.35 -6.85 -13.85
CA PRO A 285 -11.14 -6.27 -12.51
C PRO A 285 -9.66 -6.30 -12.06
N ILE A 286 -9.37 -5.88 -10.83
CA ILE A 286 -8.06 -6.09 -10.18
C ILE A 286 -7.70 -7.58 -10.21
N LYS A 287 -6.43 -7.91 -10.42
CA LYS A 287 -5.92 -9.29 -10.50
C LYS A 287 -4.73 -9.50 -9.57
N GLU A 288 -3.52 -9.71 -10.09
CA GLU A 288 -2.36 -10.13 -9.29
C GLU A 288 -1.83 -9.03 -8.37
N LEU A 289 -2.09 -7.76 -8.70
CA LEU A 289 -1.72 -6.60 -7.88
C LEU A 289 -2.96 -6.02 -7.20
N SER A 290 -3.38 -6.65 -6.11
CA SER A 290 -4.55 -6.28 -5.31
C SER A 290 -4.17 -5.82 -3.90
N ALA A 291 -5.13 -5.26 -3.17
CA ALA A 291 -4.97 -4.88 -1.76
C ALA A 291 -3.75 -3.96 -1.51
N VAL A 292 -3.60 -2.96 -2.37
CA VAL A 292 -2.54 -1.95 -2.31
C VAL A 292 -3.15 -0.59 -2.62
N ASP A 293 -2.65 0.43 -1.94
CA ASP A 293 -3.04 1.81 -2.15
C ASP A 293 -1.83 2.72 -1.90
N ASN A 294 -1.72 3.79 -2.69
CA ASN A 294 -0.67 4.76 -2.50
C ASN A 294 -1.05 6.16 -2.96
N THR A 295 -0.52 7.12 -2.20
CA THR A 295 -0.63 8.53 -2.54
C THR A 295 0.33 8.90 -3.67
N CYS A 296 0.08 10.04 -4.31
CA CYS A 296 1.15 10.69 -5.08
C CYS A 296 2.27 11.18 -4.14
N ARG A 297 3.46 11.42 -4.69
CA ARG A 297 4.59 11.91 -3.89
C ARG A 297 4.41 13.37 -3.43
N VAL A 298 4.91 13.64 -2.23
CA VAL A 298 4.95 14.94 -1.57
C VAL A 298 6.36 15.51 -1.68
N ALA A 299 6.48 16.74 -2.17
CA ALA A 299 7.75 17.48 -2.14
C ALA A 299 7.97 18.09 -0.74
N VAL A 300 9.09 17.75 -0.10
CA VAL A 300 9.44 18.25 1.23
C VAL A 300 10.69 19.12 1.13
N GLY A 301 10.66 20.29 1.75
CA GLY A 301 11.83 21.19 1.82
C GLY A 301 12.14 21.95 0.53
N PHE A 302 11.25 21.93 -0.47
CA PHE A 302 11.32 22.75 -1.67
C PHE A 302 9.92 23.03 -2.24
N GLN A 303 9.83 23.94 -3.22
CA GLN A 303 8.59 24.19 -3.96
C GLN A 303 8.62 23.39 -5.27
N PRO A 304 7.72 22.41 -5.47
CA PRO A 304 7.71 21.60 -6.67
C PRO A 304 7.30 22.43 -7.89
N THR A 305 7.92 22.13 -9.02
CA THR A 305 7.67 22.75 -10.32
C THR A 305 6.52 22.10 -11.08
N GLY A 306 6.10 20.89 -10.68
CA GLY A 306 5.10 20.11 -11.39
C GLY A 306 5.69 19.04 -12.31
N SER A 307 7.01 18.96 -12.44
CA SER A 307 7.71 17.95 -13.27
C SER A 307 8.43 16.88 -12.45
N GLU A 308 8.41 16.99 -11.13
CA GLU A 308 9.00 15.98 -10.25
C GLU A 308 8.28 14.64 -10.44
N PRO A 309 9.00 13.51 -10.46
CA PRO A 309 8.38 12.19 -10.62
C PRO A 309 7.38 11.87 -9.51
N GLY A 310 6.26 11.25 -9.88
CA GLY A 310 5.28 10.75 -8.91
C GLY A 310 4.42 11.79 -8.20
N ILE A 311 4.64 13.10 -8.33
CA ILE A 311 3.84 14.11 -7.61
C ILE A 311 2.39 14.19 -8.10
N CYS A 312 1.51 14.73 -7.25
CA CYS A 312 0.14 15.00 -7.66
C CYS A 312 0.12 15.86 -8.92
N PRO A 313 -0.81 15.62 -9.87
CA PRO A 313 -1.09 16.57 -10.92
C PRO A 313 -1.42 17.91 -10.25
N GLN A 314 -0.54 18.89 -10.40
CA GLN A 314 -0.87 20.23 -9.94
C GLN A 314 -2.04 20.72 -10.78
N GLN A 315 -3.04 21.30 -10.13
CA GLN A 315 -3.97 22.15 -10.87
C GLN A 315 -3.11 23.21 -11.54
N ALA A 316 -3.13 23.27 -12.88
CA ALA A 316 -2.49 24.36 -13.59
C ALA A 316 -2.93 25.65 -12.90
N PRO A 317 -2.00 26.56 -12.53
CA PRO A 317 -2.39 27.79 -11.88
C PRO A 317 -3.51 28.39 -12.72
N ALA A 318 -4.67 28.60 -12.09
CA ALA A 318 -5.79 29.27 -12.74
C ALA A 318 -5.17 30.48 -13.43
N MET A 319 -5.25 30.53 -14.77
CA MET A 319 -4.55 31.54 -15.56
C MET A 319 -4.91 32.89 -14.97
N VAL A 320 -4.01 33.45 -14.14
CA VAL A 320 -4.16 34.77 -13.55
C VAL A 320 -3.91 35.72 -14.70
N GLY A 321 -4.95 35.92 -15.52
CA GLY A 321 -4.77 36.55 -16.82
C GLY A 321 -5.91 36.41 -17.82
N GLU A 322 -6.93 35.57 -17.62
CA GLU A 322 -8.21 35.84 -18.27
C GLU A 322 -9.03 36.74 -17.36
N ASP A 323 -8.92 38.04 -17.64
CA ASP A 323 -9.92 39.06 -17.32
C ASP A 323 -11.30 38.40 -17.37
N PRO A 324 -12.16 38.50 -16.33
CA PRO A 324 -13.45 37.81 -16.32
C PRO A 324 -14.19 38.19 -17.60
N ALA A 325 -14.35 37.23 -18.49
CA ALA A 325 -15.22 37.37 -19.63
C ALA A 325 -16.61 37.71 -19.08
N ASP A 326 -17.03 38.94 -19.37
CA ASP A 326 -18.26 39.59 -18.94
C ASP A 326 -18.47 39.76 -17.42
N ALA A 327 -18.21 40.99 -16.95
CA ALA A 327 -18.68 41.54 -15.67
C ALA A 327 -20.22 41.62 -15.51
N GLY A 328 -20.98 40.83 -16.28
CA GLY A 328 -22.43 40.84 -16.33
C GLY A 328 -23.11 39.48 -16.13
N CYS A 329 -22.36 38.37 -16.07
CA CYS A 329 -22.98 37.04 -15.92
C CYS A 329 -23.18 36.67 -14.43
N PRO A 330 -24.42 36.49 -13.95
CA PRO A 330 -24.67 36.01 -12.59
C PRO A 330 -24.15 34.57 -12.39
N PRO A 331 -23.68 34.20 -11.17
CA PRO A 331 -23.06 32.89 -10.91
C PRO A 331 -23.90 31.69 -11.33
N GLN A 332 -25.23 31.80 -11.26
CA GLN A 332 -26.15 30.72 -11.61
C GLN A 332 -26.27 30.42 -13.12
N TYR A 333 -25.64 31.23 -13.99
CA TYR A 333 -25.66 31.05 -15.44
C TYR A 333 -24.30 30.66 -16.04
N TYR A 334 -23.30 30.42 -15.19
CA TYR A 334 -22.02 29.88 -15.62
C TYR A 334 -22.12 28.36 -15.84
N VAL A 335 -21.79 27.94 -17.06
CA VAL A 335 -21.59 26.53 -17.40
C VAL A 335 -20.14 26.36 -17.81
N CYS A 336 -19.37 25.60 -17.02
CA CYS A 336 -17.98 25.30 -17.28
C CYS A 336 -17.85 23.83 -17.66
N GLU A 337 -17.29 23.56 -18.83
CA GLU A 337 -17.07 22.21 -19.34
C GLU A 337 -15.58 22.00 -19.57
N ASN A 338 -15.09 20.80 -19.22
CA ASN A 338 -13.75 20.40 -19.61
C ASN A 338 -13.79 19.92 -21.08
N VAL A 339 -13.14 20.66 -21.97
CA VAL A 339 -13.19 20.39 -23.42
C VAL A 339 -12.02 19.54 -23.92
N SER A 340 -11.14 19.07 -23.03
CA SER A 340 -9.95 18.33 -23.40
C SER A 340 -9.78 17.06 -22.55
N MET A 341 -9.57 15.93 -23.24
CA MET A 341 -9.34 14.63 -22.60
C MET A 341 -7.88 14.39 -22.20
N ILE A 342 -6.95 15.27 -22.60
CA ILE A 342 -5.50 15.07 -22.44
C ILE A 342 -4.88 16.12 -21.50
N ALA A 343 -5.57 17.25 -21.31
CA ALA A 343 -5.19 18.34 -20.41
C ALA A 343 -6.46 18.97 -19.84
N VAL A 344 -6.41 19.48 -18.60
CA VAL A 344 -7.55 20.22 -18.01
C VAL A 344 -7.69 21.55 -18.75
N VAL A 345 -8.61 21.59 -19.72
CA VAL A 345 -8.98 22.83 -20.43
C VAL A 345 -10.43 23.09 -20.08
N ILE A 346 -10.65 23.92 -19.06
CA ILE A 346 -12.00 24.34 -18.67
C ILE A 346 -12.41 25.52 -19.52
N VAL A 347 -13.46 25.36 -20.32
CA VAL A 347 -14.10 26.46 -21.03
C VAL A 347 -15.40 26.78 -20.32
N CYS A 348 -15.48 28.00 -19.78
CA CYS A 348 -16.70 28.52 -19.19
C CYS A 348 -17.47 29.36 -20.20
N SER A 349 -18.79 29.18 -20.26
CA SER A 349 -19.69 29.99 -21.06
C SER A 349 -20.86 30.49 -20.20
N CYS A 350 -21.34 31.70 -20.50
CA CYS A 350 -22.52 32.27 -19.86
C CYS A 350 -23.77 31.86 -20.64
N ASN A 351 -24.59 30.99 -20.07
CA ASN A 351 -25.80 30.49 -20.70
C ASN A 351 -27.03 31.21 -20.13
N GLN A 352 -27.17 32.50 -20.47
CA GLN A 352 -28.38 33.27 -20.15
C GLN A 352 -29.55 32.77 -21.04
N PRO A 353 -30.77 32.63 -20.49
CA PRO A 353 -31.95 32.20 -21.25
C PRO A 353 -32.41 33.21 -22.32
#